data_AF-A0A1T4XRD5-F1
#
_entry.id   AF-A0A1T4XRD5-F1
#
_cell.length_a   1.000
_cell.length_b   1.000
_cell.length_c   1.000
_cell.angle_alpha   90.00
_cell.angle_beta   90.00
_cell.angle_gamma   90.00
#
_symmetry.space_group_name_H-M   'P 1'
#
loop_
_entity.id
_entity.type
_entity.pdbx_description
1 polymer ?
#
loop_
_entity_poly.entity_id
_entity_poly.type
_entity_poly.pdbx_seq_one_letter_code
_entity_poly.pdbx_strand_id
1 'polypeptide(L)'
;MKKILMTAFSLALASQLALAQTDPKPSAKMPQATHTQTTQATQQDATPGEVRLIPMLNKAQPYELAAKLQWNPHDKRWDKVLVLYNGASKPPADHPVWAYFKALGLPDRAPSKPGENLAYRPFHANAYCDGTTPLSRGQAMRVSFDENDLGGYGQKDYFRDWNCPQWGMGLKNLAIVNGKESRTGKDKTLRVKLLKGLSGCDTEQSCINWKPQLGEKFDSLYYTYWVKFPEGFDPVLGGKLPGIGNENARTGGGKPTGHDGWSVRVMWDRHGKLGQYVYHMDQPSHFGDFLEWKGVEIQKGKWQQIKTYVKLNSPGKRDGIIKTWLDGKPVLARSDLRFQSGDNLKIERFLFSVFYGGSGPEWAPNYDNVIYLDDFMISLQPL
;
A
#
# COMPACT_ATOMS: atom_id res chain seq x y z
N MET A 1 52.95 -5.28 -13.48
CA MET A 1 53.33 -6.30 -12.47
C MET A 1 52.16 -6.44 -11.50
N LYS A 2 51.56 -7.65 -11.33
CA LYS A 2 51.55 -8.49 -10.09
C LYS A 2 51.05 -7.73 -8.82
N LYS A 3 50.05 -8.13 -8.02
CA LYS A 3 49.25 -9.38 -7.73
C LYS A 3 47.79 -8.96 -7.36
N ILE A 4 46.70 -9.70 -7.60
CA ILE A 4 46.20 -11.00 -7.06
C ILE A 4 45.89 -10.99 -5.54
N LEU A 5 44.60 -10.89 -5.16
CA LEU A 5 43.91 -11.82 -4.24
C LEU A 5 42.36 -11.76 -4.37
N MET A 6 41.65 -12.51 -3.53
CA MET A 6 40.65 -13.49 -4.00
C MET A 6 39.95 -14.25 -2.83
N THR A 7 38.66 -14.63 -2.99
CA THR A 7 37.85 -15.54 -2.11
C THR A 7 37.57 -15.07 -0.67
N ALA A 8 36.53 -15.51 0.06
CA ALA A 8 35.75 -16.76 -0.04
C ALA A 8 34.23 -16.64 0.28
N PHE A 9 33.50 -17.72 -0.02
CA PHE A 9 32.09 -18.01 0.27
C PHE A 9 31.97 -18.82 1.57
N SER A 10 30.81 -18.78 2.26
CA SER A 10 30.40 -19.81 3.24
C SER A 10 28.87 -19.91 3.33
N LEU A 11 28.36 -21.12 3.58
CA LEU A 11 26.94 -21.51 3.55
C LEU A 11 26.62 -22.40 4.78
N ALA A 12 25.34 -22.79 4.93
CA ALA A 12 24.82 -23.82 5.86
C ALA A 12 24.58 -23.36 7.32
N LEU A 13 23.66 -23.94 8.11
CA LEU A 13 22.66 -25.00 7.84
C LEU A 13 21.43 -24.78 8.75
N ALA A 14 20.26 -25.34 8.38
CA ALA A 14 19.07 -25.41 9.23
C ALA A 14 18.84 -26.84 9.73
N SER A 15 18.26 -26.99 10.93
CA SER A 15 17.81 -28.28 11.46
C SER A 15 16.51 -28.14 12.27
N GLN A 16 15.52 -28.95 11.91
CA GLN A 16 14.26 -29.12 12.64
C GLN A 16 14.36 -30.34 13.57
N LEU A 17 13.59 -30.34 14.66
CA LEU A 17 13.15 -31.56 15.34
C LEU A 17 11.75 -31.33 15.94
N ALA A 18 10.91 -32.35 15.83
CA ALA A 18 9.56 -32.39 16.37
C ALA A 18 9.36 -33.74 17.09
N LEU A 19 8.51 -33.74 18.12
CA LEU A 19 7.86 -34.87 18.84
C LEU A 19 7.10 -34.22 20.01
N ALA A 20 6.00 -34.71 20.57
CA ALA A 20 4.87 -35.57 20.20
C ALA A 20 4.01 -35.60 21.48
N GLN A 21 2.70 -35.87 21.38
CA GLN A 21 1.72 -35.65 22.44
C GLN A 21 1.57 -36.85 23.40
N THR A 22 1.11 -36.60 24.63
CA THR A 22 0.25 -37.53 25.40
C THR A 22 -0.68 -36.78 26.37
N ASP A 23 -1.99 -36.93 26.22
CA ASP A 23 -3.00 -36.65 27.27
C ASP A 23 -3.15 -37.88 28.20
N PRO A 24 -3.74 -37.72 29.40
CA PRO A 24 -5.06 -38.36 29.58
C PRO A 24 -6.10 -37.55 30.39
N LYS A 25 -7.30 -38.16 30.48
CA LYS A 25 -8.63 -37.55 30.70
C LYS A 25 -9.19 -37.85 32.15
N PRO A 26 -10.50 -37.72 32.47
CA PRO A 26 -11.07 -36.69 33.37
C PRO A 26 -11.69 -37.21 34.70
N SER A 27 -12.18 -36.34 35.60
CA SER A 27 -13.27 -36.70 36.56
C SER A 27 -14.00 -35.54 37.29
N ALA A 28 -15.34 -35.54 37.16
CA ALA A 28 -16.41 -35.32 38.16
C ALA A 28 -16.67 -33.99 38.96
N LYS A 29 -17.91 -33.50 38.72
CA LYS A 29 -18.99 -33.06 39.66
C LYS A 29 -19.02 -31.64 40.31
N MET A 30 -20.17 -30.99 40.12
CA MET A 30 -20.69 -29.80 40.82
C MET A 30 -21.25 -30.12 42.22
N PRO A 31 -21.53 -29.11 43.06
CA PRO A 31 -22.92 -28.63 43.18
C PRO A 31 -23.13 -27.09 43.18
N GLN A 32 -24.40 -26.70 42.95
CA GLN A 32 -25.01 -25.36 43.09
C GLN A 32 -25.17 -24.93 44.58
N ALA A 33 -25.49 -23.69 44.99
CA ALA A 33 -25.66 -22.36 44.35
C ALA A 33 -25.70 -21.26 45.43
N THR A 34 -25.54 -19.97 45.05
CA THR A 34 -26.38 -18.83 45.52
C THR A 34 -26.03 -17.53 44.79
N HIS A 35 -27.00 -16.62 44.65
CA HIS A 35 -26.86 -15.35 43.92
C HIS A 35 -26.46 -14.18 44.82
N THR A 36 -25.50 -13.38 44.37
CA THR A 36 -25.42 -11.94 44.69
C THR A 36 -25.05 -11.18 43.42
N GLN A 37 -25.78 -10.11 43.10
CA GLN A 37 -25.55 -9.34 41.87
C GLN A 37 -24.31 -8.44 41.98
N THR A 38 -23.41 -8.56 41.03
CA THR A 38 -22.41 -7.53 40.67
C THR A 38 -22.41 -7.40 39.15
N THR A 39 -22.24 -6.18 38.63
CA THR A 39 -22.31 -5.87 37.21
C THR A 39 -21.17 -6.52 36.42
N GLN A 40 -21.42 -7.73 35.93
CA GLN A 40 -20.50 -8.47 35.08
C GLN A 40 -20.40 -7.80 33.71
N ALA A 41 -19.17 -7.43 33.31
CA ALA A 41 -18.82 -7.54 31.90
C ALA A 41 -19.00 -9.01 31.52
N THR A 42 -19.80 -9.32 30.49
CA THR A 42 -20.06 -10.68 30.04
C THR A 42 -18.79 -11.28 29.43
N GLN A 43 -17.99 -11.87 30.32
CA GLN A 43 -16.80 -12.62 29.97
C GLN A 43 -17.26 -13.99 29.45
N GLN A 44 -17.50 -14.03 28.14
CA GLN A 44 -17.84 -15.26 27.44
C GLN A 44 -16.55 -16.10 27.36
N ASP A 45 -16.53 -17.23 28.06
CA ASP A 45 -15.34 -18.11 28.11
C ASP A 45 -14.99 -18.62 26.72
N ALA A 46 -13.83 -18.24 26.22
CA ALA A 46 -13.44 -18.45 24.83
C ALA A 46 -12.70 -19.78 24.63
N THR A 47 -13.36 -20.72 23.95
CA THR A 47 -12.75 -21.95 23.44
C THR A 47 -11.43 -21.66 22.69
N PRO A 48 -10.40 -22.55 22.77
CA PRO A 48 -9.14 -22.33 22.08
C PRO A 48 -9.33 -22.10 20.57
N GLY A 49 -8.95 -20.92 20.09
CA GLY A 49 -8.99 -20.54 18.68
C GLY A 49 -10.00 -19.43 18.32
N GLU A 50 -10.98 -19.13 19.16
CA GLU A 50 -11.95 -18.06 18.91
C GLU A 50 -11.40 -16.66 19.27
N VAL A 51 -11.85 -15.63 18.53
CA VAL A 51 -11.44 -14.24 18.75
C VAL A 51 -12.32 -13.58 19.80
N ARG A 52 -11.74 -13.23 20.95
CA ARG A 52 -12.45 -12.52 22.02
C ARG A 52 -12.71 -11.06 21.64
N LEU A 53 -13.97 -10.64 21.68
CA LEU A 53 -14.36 -9.25 21.47
C LEU A 53 -14.29 -8.47 22.79
N ILE A 54 -13.71 -7.28 22.78
CA ILE A 54 -13.64 -6.39 23.95
C ILE A 54 -14.13 -4.99 23.57
N PRO A 55 -15.36 -4.60 23.93
CA PRO A 55 -15.79 -3.22 23.88
C PRO A 55 -14.92 -2.33 24.78
N MET A 56 -14.47 -1.19 24.27
CA MET A 56 -13.64 -0.24 25.01
C MET A 56 -14.01 1.21 24.67
N LEU A 57 -14.36 2.00 25.68
CA LEU A 57 -14.47 3.45 25.52
C LEU A 57 -13.07 4.06 25.61
N ASN A 58 -12.58 4.66 24.52
CA ASN A 58 -11.35 5.42 24.50
C ASN A 58 -11.42 6.51 23.42
N LYS A 59 -11.89 7.70 23.81
CA LYS A 59 -12.12 8.86 22.92
C LYS A 59 -10.85 9.36 22.21
N ALA A 60 -9.66 8.98 22.67
CA ALA A 60 -8.40 9.33 22.04
C ALA A 60 -8.00 8.36 20.91
N GLN A 61 -8.69 7.23 20.73
CA GLN A 61 -8.37 6.27 19.67
C GLN A 61 -9.01 6.65 18.34
N PRO A 62 -8.22 6.79 17.25
CA PRO A 62 -8.69 7.25 15.95
C PRO A 62 -9.18 6.10 15.02
N TYR A 63 -9.37 4.90 15.57
CA TYR A 63 -9.81 3.71 14.83
C TYR A 63 -10.88 2.96 15.62
N GLU A 64 -11.84 2.39 14.91
CA GLU A 64 -13.00 1.70 15.47
C GLU A 64 -12.65 0.32 16.03
N LEU A 65 -11.58 -0.29 15.51
CA LEU A 65 -11.23 -1.68 15.78
C LEU A 65 -9.71 -1.83 16.01
N ALA A 66 -9.28 -2.76 16.87
CA ALA A 66 -7.90 -3.22 16.89
C ALA A 66 -7.76 -4.70 17.23
N ALA A 67 -7.05 -5.44 16.39
CA ALA A 67 -6.61 -6.80 16.68
C ALA A 67 -5.32 -6.77 17.51
N LYS A 68 -5.19 -7.74 18.43
CA LYS A 68 -3.96 -8.00 19.19
C LYS A 68 -3.95 -9.43 19.70
N LEU A 69 -2.79 -9.87 20.18
CA LEU A 69 -2.69 -10.96 21.14
C LEU A 69 -2.59 -10.38 22.54
N GLN A 70 -3.27 -10.99 23.50
CA GLN A 70 -3.23 -10.62 24.91
C GLN A 70 -3.00 -11.87 25.76
N TRP A 71 -2.08 -11.80 26.72
CA TRP A 71 -1.92 -12.89 27.67
C TRP A 71 -3.12 -12.98 28.61
N ASN A 72 -3.65 -14.19 28.76
CA ASN A 72 -4.67 -14.55 29.71
C ASN A 72 -3.99 -15.24 30.91
N PRO A 73 -3.92 -14.60 32.09
CA PRO A 73 -3.22 -15.13 33.25
C PRO A 73 -3.97 -16.25 33.97
N HIS A 74 -5.28 -16.38 33.75
CA HIS A 74 -6.10 -17.47 34.30
C HIS A 74 -5.81 -18.77 33.54
N ASP A 75 -5.98 -18.73 32.21
CA ASP A 75 -5.82 -19.89 31.34
C ASP A 75 -4.36 -20.13 30.89
N LYS A 76 -3.44 -19.26 31.33
CA LYS A 76 -2.00 -19.27 31.02
C LYS A 76 -1.69 -19.43 29.53
N ARG A 77 -2.39 -18.66 28.68
CA ARG A 77 -2.28 -18.72 27.21
C ARG A 77 -2.38 -17.34 26.56
N TRP A 78 -2.07 -17.28 25.27
CA TRP A 78 -2.34 -16.10 24.43
C TRP A 78 -3.71 -16.19 23.77
N ASP A 79 -4.53 -15.16 23.97
CA ASP A 79 -5.81 -15.00 23.29
C ASP A 79 -5.72 -14.03 22.12
N LYS A 80 -6.42 -14.35 21.03
CA LYS A 80 -6.72 -13.42 19.95
C LYS A 80 -7.83 -12.49 20.41
N VAL A 81 -7.56 -11.18 20.44
CA VAL A 81 -8.46 -10.16 20.96
C VAL A 81 -8.74 -9.11 19.89
N LEU A 82 -10.02 -8.87 19.63
CA LEU A 82 -10.49 -7.73 18.85
C LEU A 82 -11.11 -6.69 19.80
N VAL A 83 -10.45 -5.56 19.95
CA VAL A 83 -10.98 -4.40 20.68
C VAL A 83 -11.96 -3.65 19.77
N LEU A 84 -13.14 -3.34 20.29
CA LEU A 84 -14.19 -2.55 19.62
C LEU A 84 -14.25 -1.18 20.31
N TYR A 85 -13.72 -0.15 19.68
CA TYR A 85 -13.61 1.18 20.28
C TYR A 85 -14.89 2.01 20.12
N ASN A 86 -15.22 2.80 21.15
CA ASN A 86 -16.17 3.92 21.06
C ASN A 86 -17.56 3.57 20.49
N GLY A 87 -18.03 2.34 20.72
CA GLY A 87 -19.34 1.86 20.23
C GLY A 87 -19.30 1.12 18.89
N ALA A 88 -18.11 0.82 18.36
CA ALA A 88 -17.97 -0.01 17.15
C ALA A 88 -18.64 -1.39 17.30
N SER A 89 -19.34 -1.81 16.25
CA SER A 89 -19.94 -3.15 16.15
C SER A 89 -18.91 -4.22 15.77
N LYS A 90 -19.25 -5.49 15.99
CA LYS A 90 -18.51 -6.62 15.41
C LYS A 90 -18.50 -6.47 13.88
N PRO A 91 -17.33 -6.47 13.21
CA PRO A 91 -17.29 -6.33 11.76
C PRO A 91 -17.83 -7.58 11.03
N PRO A 92 -18.30 -7.44 9.77
CA PRO A 92 -18.85 -8.56 8.98
C PRO A 92 -17.79 -9.62 8.68
N ALA A 93 -18.21 -10.84 8.30
CA ALA A 93 -17.34 -12.03 8.27
C ALA A 93 -16.23 -12.00 7.20
N ASP A 94 -16.38 -11.15 6.18
CA ASP A 94 -15.46 -10.85 5.08
C ASP A 94 -14.40 -9.79 5.45
N HIS A 95 -14.58 -9.05 6.53
CA HIS A 95 -13.68 -7.99 6.98
C HIS A 95 -12.24 -8.50 7.25
N PRO A 96 -11.18 -7.77 6.83
CA PRO A 96 -9.78 -8.24 6.81
C PRO A 96 -9.22 -8.63 8.18
N VAL A 97 -9.83 -8.15 9.27
CA VAL A 97 -9.44 -8.50 10.63
C VAL A 97 -9.48 -10.01 10.86
N TRP A 98 -10.44 -10.72 10.24
CA TRP A 98 -10.58 -12.16 10.39
C TRP A 98 -9.50 -12.92 9.63
N ALA A 99 -9.13 -12.45 8.42
CA ALA A 99 -7.98 -12.96 7.68
C ALA A 99 -6.66 -12.73 8.47
N TYR A 100 -6.51 -11.56 9.09
CA TYR A 100 -5.38 -11.27 9.98
C TYR A 100 -5.32 -12.23 11.17
N PHE A 101 -6.44 -12.43 11.89
CA PHE A 101 -6.49 -13.41 12.98
C PHE A 101 -6.24 -14.85 12.51
N LYS A 102 -6.67 -15.23 11.31
CA LYS A 102 -6.42 -16.56 10.74
C LYS A 102 -4.92 -16.79 10.47
N ALA A 103 -4.22 -15.78 9.95
CA ALA A 103 -2.78 -15.82 9.71
C ALA A 103 -1.93 -15.69 10.99
N LEU A 104 -2.50 -15.17 12.08
CA LEU A 104 -1.76 -14.88 13.30
C LEU A 104 -1.48 -16.15 14.12
N GLY A 105 -0.22 -16.55 14.18
CA GLY A 105 0.26 -17.59 15.11
C GLY A 105 0.20 -17.14 16.57
N LEU A 106 0.09 -18.10 17.49
CA LEU A 106 0.18 -17.85 18.93
C LEU A 106 1.62 -18.13 19.40
N PRO A 107 2.24 -17.25 20.22
CA PRO A 107 3.54 -17.52 20.82
C PRO A 107 3.46 -18.68 21.81
N ASP A 108 4.40 -19.62 21.70
CA ASP A 108 4.59 -20.67 22.70
C ASP A 108 5.51 -20.19 23.83
N ARG A 109 5.04 -19.17 24.58
CA ARG A 109 5.73 -18.64 25.76
C ARG A 109 4.81 -17.90 26.72
N ALA A 110 5.20 -17.86 27.99
CA ALA A 110 4.69 -16.92 28.99
C ALA A 110 5.00 -15.45 28.59
N PRO A 111 4.31 -14.45 29.18
CA PRO A 111 4.53 -13.06 28.86
C PRO A 111 5.82 -12.55 29.50
N SER A 112 6.50 -11.63 28.82
CA SER A 112 7.73 -11.00 29.30
C SER A 112 7.49 -10.01 30.46
N LYS A 113 6.26 -9.50 30.58
CA LYS A 113 5.81 -8.56 31.60
C LYS A 113 4.30 -8.64 31.83
N PRO A 114 3.80 -8.26 33.02
CA PRO A 114 2.36 -8.14 33.25
C PRO A 114 1.68 -7.24 32.20
N GLY A 115 0.56 -7.70 31.64
CA GLY A 115 -0.18 -6.95 30.63
C GLY A 115 0.48 -6.84 29.25
N GLU A 116 1.47 -7.68 28.93
CA GLU A 116 2.04 -7.74 27.57
C GLU A 116 0.94 -7.97 26.52
N ASN A 117 0.92 -7.12 25.49
CA ASN A 117 0.14 -7.30 24.28
C ASN A 117 1.11 -7.43 23.10
N LEU A 118 0.82 -8.32 22.17
CA LEU A 118 1.64 -8.55 20.97
C LEU A 118 0.79 -8.36 19.71
N ALA A 119 1.45 -8.19 18.57
CA ALA A 119 0.81 -8.13 17.25
C ALA A 119 -0.38 -7.16 17.19
N TYR A 120 -0.19 -5.94 17.73
CA TYR A 120 -1.22 -4.91 17.72
C TYR A 120 -1.41 -4.36 16.30
N ARG A 121 -2.65 -4.34 15.80
CA ARG A 121 -3.00 -3.78 14.48
C ARG A 121 -4.38 -3.12 14.50
N PRO A 122 -4.49 -1.81 14.18
CA PRO A 122 -5.78 -1.14 14.05
C PRO A 122 -6.48 -1.50 12.74
N PHE A 123 -7.81 -1.41 12.74
CA PHE A 123 -8.70 -1.61 11.60
C PHE A 123 -9.85 -0.60 11.65
N HIS A 124 -10.49 -0.35 10.50
CA HIS A 124 -11.64 0.55 10.38
C HIS A 124 -12.91 -0.23 10.07
N ALA A 125 -14.05 0.16 10.65
CA ALA A 125 -15.29 -0.63 10.53
C ALA A 125 -15.79 -0.79 9.07
N ASN A 126 -15.51 0.18 8.20
CA ASN A 126 -15.90 0.17 6.78
C ASN A 126 -14.84 -0.47 5.87
N ALA A 127 -13.98 -1.33 6.42
CA ALA A 127 -12.97 -2.08 5.71
C ALA A 127 -13.57 -3.26 4.91
N TYR A 128 -14.26 -2.95 3.81
CA TYR A 128 -14.72 -3.95 2.82
C TYR A 128 -13.55 -4.44 1.97
N CYS A 129 -12.63 -5.15 2.62
CA CYS A 129 -11.44 -5.71 1.99
C CYS A 129 -11.68 -7.17 1.63
N ASP A 130 -12.84 -7.45 1.03
CA ASP A 130 -13.21 -8.76 0.49
C ASP A 130 -12.33 -9.17 -0.70
N GLY A 131 -11.46 -8.25 -1.14
CA GLY A 131 -10.54 -8.38 -2.25
C GLY A 131 -11.08 -7.74 -3.52
N THR A 132 -12.35 -7.40 -3.60
CA THR A 132 -12.97 -6.86 -4.82
C THR A 132 -12.82 -5.35 -4.94
N THR A 133 -12.97 -4.83 -6.16
CA THR A 133 -13.13 -3.39 -6.42
C THR A 133 -14.25 -3.19 -7.45
N PRO A 134 -14.64 -1.95 -7.80
CA PRO A 134 -15.49 -1.72 -8.98
C PRO A 134 -14.96 -2.40 -10.26
N LEU A 135 -13.63 -2.52 -10.41
CA LEU A 135 -12.99 -3.16 -11.57
C LEU A 135 -13.35 -4.65 -11.69
N SER A 136 -13.53 -5.35 -10.57
CA SER A 136 -13.97 -6.76 -10.52
C SER A 136 -15.37 -6.96 -11.14
N ARG A 137 -16.15 -5.89 -11.27
CA ARG A 137 -17.48 -5.86 -11.91
C ARG A 137 -17.49 -5.08 -13.24
N GLY A 138 -16.31 -4.82 -13.81
CA GLY A 138 -16.14 -4.06 -15.06
C GLY A 138 -16.41 -2.55 -14.95
N GLN A 139 -16.59 -2.03 -13.73
CA GLN A 139 -16.84 -0.60 -13.48
C GLN A 139 -15.53 0.14 -13.17
N ALA A 140 -15.47 1.44 -13.45
CA ALA A 140 -14.31 2.24 -13.09
C ALA A 140 -14.21 2.41 -11.56
N MET A 141 -13.00 2.25 -11.01
CA MET A 141 -12.67 2.66 -9.65
C MET A 141 -12.28 4.14 -9.68
N ARG A 142 -12.78 4.96 -8.74
CA ARG A 142 -12.50 6.39 -8.66
C ARG A 142 -12.15 6.83 -7.24
N VAL A 143 -11.17 7.71 -7.11
CA VAL A 143 -10.76 8.36 -5.85
C VAL A 143 -10.58 9.86 -6.10
N SER A 144 -11.57 10.66 -5.70
CA SER A 144 -11.56 12.13 -5.86
C SER A 144 -11.34 12.90 -4.56
N PHE A 145 -11.20 12.22 -3.42
CA PHE A 145 -11.02 12.81 -2.09
C PHE A 145 -12.16 13.74 -1.57
N ASP A 146 -13.22 13.97 -2.35
CA ASP A 146 -14.34 14.86 -2.00
C ASP A 146 -15.08 14.42 -0.72
N GLU A 147 -15.03 13.13 -0.37
CA GLU A 147 -15.64 12.55 0.83
C GLU A 147 -14.70 12.51 2.04
N ASN A 148 -13.48 13.07 1.97
CA ASN A 148 -12.56 13.15 3.12
C ASN A 148 -12.78 14.43 3.95
N ASP A 149 -12.38 14.39 5.23
CA ASP A 149 -12.29 15.58 6.06
C ASP A 149 -11.14 16.48 5.58
N LEU A 150 -11.26 17.80 5.76
CA LEU A 150 -10.13 18.72 5.56
C LEU A 150 -9.08 18.52 6.67
N GLY A 151 -7.80 18.67 6.34
CA GLY A 151 -6.69 18.47 7.28
C GLY A 151 -5.87 17.22 6.96
N GLY A 152 -5.30 16.55 7.96
CA GLY A 152 -4.39 15.42 7.73
C GLY A 152 -5.07 14.20 7.10
N TYR A 153 -4.46 13.62 6.06
CA TYR A 153 -4.94 12.42 5.38
C TYR A 153 -4.23 11.18 5.95
N GLY A 154 -4.89 10.51 6.88
CA GLY A 154 -4.28 9.51 7.75
C GLY A 154 -4.53 8.06 7.33
N GLN A 155 -4.29 7.14 8.28
CA GLN A 155 -4.50 5.72 8.06
C GLN A 155 -5.96 5.38 7.73
N LYS A 156 -6.94 6.07 8.33
CA LYS A 156 -8.37 5.87 8.02
C LYS A 156 -8.69 6.18 6.56
N ASP A 157 -8.08 7.23 6.03
CA ASP A 157 -8.46 7.85 4.77
C ASP A 157 -7.95 7.03 3.59
N TYR A 158 -6.64 6.80 3.51
CA TYR A 158 -6.08 6.01 2.42
C TYR A 158 -6.56 4.55 2.44
N PHE A 159 -6.93 4.02 3.62
CA PHE A 159 -7.47 2.68 3.75
C PHE A 159 -8.89 2.56 3.18
N ARG A 160 -9.74 3.57 3.45
CA ARG A 160 -11.09 3.69 2.87
C ARG A 160 -11.04 3.92 1.36
N ASP A 161 -10.18 4.83 0.91
CA ASP A 161 -10.18 5.32 -0.48
C ASP A 161 -9.50 4.33 -1.44
N TRP A 162 -8.46 3.62 -0.99
CA TRP A 162 -7.60 2.80 -1.85
C TRP A 162 -7.74 1.29 -1.62
N ASN A 163 -8.95 0.79 -1.35
CA ASN A 163 -9.18 -0.65 -1.16
C ASN A 163 -8.16 -1.29 -0.19
N CYS A 164 -8.13 -0.77 1.05
CA CYS A 164 -7.43 -1.41 2.16
C CYS A 164 -5.94 -1.74 1.94
N PRO A 165 -5.06 -0.78 1.60
CA PRO A 165 -3.66 -1.09 1.39
C PRO A 165 -3.06 -1.66 2.69
N GLN A 166 -2.42 -2.83 2.60
CA GLN A 166 -1.96 -3.56 3.78
C GLN A 166 -0.82 -2.85 4.54
N TRP A 167 -0.18 -1.87 3.89
CA TRP A 167 0.93 -1.06 4.38
C TRP A 167 0.99 0.25 3.58
N GLY A 168 1.54 1.29 4.19
CA GLY A 168 1.83 2.56 3.53
C GLY A 168 2.88 3.38 4.29
N MET A 169 3.45 4.38 3.61
CA MET A 169 4.43 5.33 4.14
C MET A 169 4.06 6.77 3.77
N GLY A 170 4.54 7.74 4.55
CA GLY A 170 4.40 9.17 4.23
C GLY A 170 3.07 9.80 4.62
N LEU A 171 2.17 9.09 5.31
CA LEU A 171 0.83 9.59 5.65
C LEU A 171 0.86 10.90 6.46
N LYS A 172 1.88 11.11 7.31
CA LYS A 172 2.08 12.36 8.07
C LYS A 172 2.38 13.59 7.19
N ASN A 173 2.79 13.37 5.94
CA ASN A 173 3.08 14.41 4.95
C ASN A 173 1.89 14.69 4.01
N LEU A 174 0.72 14.10 4.27
CA LEU A 174 -0.47 14.24 3.44
C LEU A 174 -1.55 15.08 4.11
N ALA A 175 -2.22 15.92 3.32
CA ALA A 175 -3.38 16.67 3.76
C ALA A 175 -4.43 16.79 2.65
N ILE A 176 -5.69 16.78 3.03
CA ILE A 176 -6.80 17.18 2.17
C ILE A 176 -7.02 18.68 2.29
N VAL A 177 -7.03 19.34 1.14
CA VAL A 177 -7.16 20.79 0.97
C VAL A 177 -8.32 21.12 0.03
N ASN A 178 -8.84 22.34 0.10
CA ASN A 178 -9.90 22.85 -0.76
C ASN A 178 -9.57 24.29 -1.27
N GLY A 179 -10.53 24.93 -1.94
CA GLY A 179 -10.40 26.33 -2.34
C GLY A 179 -9.23 26.56 -3.30
N LYS A 180 -8.40 27.59 -3.06
CA LYS A 180 -7.31 27.95 -3.99
C LYS A 180 -6.23 26.87 -4.19
N GLU A 181 -6.15 25.89 -3.30
CA GLU A 181 -5.24 24.74 -3.44
C GLU A 181 -5.86 23.58 -4.23
N SER A 182 -7.19 23.51 -4.37
CA SER A 182 -7.87 22.41 -5.07
C SER A 182 -7.93 22.61 -6.59
N ARG A 183 -8.49 21.63 -7.30
CA ARG A 183 -8.53 21.61 -8.77
C ARG A 183 -9.60 22.51 -9.37
N THR A 184 -10.81 22.52 -8.81
CA THR A 184 -11.93 23.37 -9.29
C THR A 184 -12.23 24.56 -8.38
N GLY A 185 -11.52 24.68 -7.25
CA GLY A 185 -11.81 25.68 -6.22
C GLY A 185 -12.97 25.32 -5.28
N LYS A 186 -13.62 24.17 -5.50
CA LYS A 186 -14.81 23.70 -4.76
C LYS A 186 -14.69 22.25 -4.30
N ASP A 187 -13.99 21.43 -5.07
CA ASP A 187 -13.60 20.06 -4.72
C ASP A 187 -12.57 20.02 -3.58
N LYS A 188 -12.30 18.80 -3.12
CA LYS A 188 -11.17 18.50 -2.25
C LYS A 188 -10.03 17.91 -3.07
N THR A 189 -8.83 17.91 -2.51
CA THR A 189 -7.61 17.52 -3.23
C THR A 189 -6.58 17.00 -2.24
N LEU A 190 -5.82 15.97 -2.63
CA LEU A 190 -4.71 15.47 -1.85
C LEU A 190 -3.45 16.32 -2.09
N ARG A 191 -3.03 17.08 -1.08
CA ARG A 191 -1.72 17.74 -1.04
C ARG A 191 -0.68 16.80 -0.44
N VAL A 192 0.36 16.52 -1.23
CA VAL A 192 1.55 15.77 -0.84
C VAL A 192 2.66 16.74 -0.48
N LYS A 193 3.20 16.68 0.74
CA LYS A 193 4.40 17.42 1.14
C LYS A 193 5.65 16.57 0.92
N LEU A 194 6.65 17.11 0.23
CA LEU A 194 7.97 16.50 0.05
C LEU A 194 8.99 17.34 0.83
N LEU A 195 9.60 16.75 1.85
CA LEU A 195 10.42 17.49 2.80
C LEU A 195 11.82 17.83 2.25
N LYS A 196 12.34 18.98 2.65
CA LYS A 196 13.72 19.41 2.41
C LYS A 196 14.73 18.32 2.77
N GLY A 197 15.75 18.13 1.94
CA GLY A 197 16.90 17.30 2.26
C GLY A 197 16.63 15.80 2.26
N LEU A 198 15.42 15.36 1.89
CA LEU A 198 15.06 13.96 1.77
C LEU A 198 14.85 13.55 0.30
N SER A 199 15.30 12.35 -0.03
CA SER A 199 15.14 11.70 -1.33
C SER A 199 15.07 10.19 -1.14
N GLY A 200 14.82 9.46 -2.23
CA GLY A 200 14.64 8.02 -2.17
C GLY A 200 13.28 7.64 -1.58
N CYS A 201 13.15 6.38 -1.16
CA CYS A 201 11.90 5.89 -0.58
C CYS A 201 12.16 4.81 0.46
N ASP A 202 13.15 5.09 1.32
CA ASP A 202 13.69 4.17 2.31
C ASP A 202 13.15 4.45 3.73
N THR A 203 12.49 5.61 3.91
CA THR A 203 11.87 6.04 5.18
C THR A 203 10.47 6.62 4.96
N GLU A 204 9.64 6.61 6.01
CA GLU A 204 8.32 7.29 5.99
C GLU A 204 8.38 8.80 5.80
N GLN A 205 9.54 9.44 5.94
CA GLN A 205 9.68 10.89 5.76
C GLN A 205 10.07 11.26 4.32
N SER A 206 10.83 10.39 3.64
CA SER A 206 11.38 10.62 2.29
C SER A 206 10.38 10.43 1.16
N CYS A 207 9.35 9.61 1.35
CA CYS A 207 8.37 9.33 0.29
C CYS A 207 6.97 9.06 0.82
N ILE A 208 6.00 9.24 -0.07
CA ILE A 208 4.65 8.74 0.08
C ILE A 208 4.55 7.47 -0.75
N ASN A 209 4.15 6.34 -0.15
CA ASN A 209 4.16 5.05 -0.85
C ASN A 209 3.10 4.07 -0.31
N TRP A 210 2.22 3.58 -1.17
CA TRP A 210 1.40 2.37 -0.93
C TRP A 210 1.04 1.69 -2.25
N LYS A 211 0.67 0.41 -2.19
CA LYS A 211 0.38 -0.43 -3.35
C LYS A 211 -0.99 -1.12 -3.19
N PRO A 212 -2.12 -0.46 -3.46
CA PRO A 212 -3.43 -1.04 -3.25
C PRO A 212 -3.71 -2.15 -4.28
N GLN A 213 -4.53 -3.13 -3.90
CA GLN A 213 -4.99 -4.17 -4.81
C GLN A 213 -6.10 -3.63 -5.72
N LEU A 214 -5.98 -3.89 -7.02
CA LEU A 214 -7.04 -3.64 -8.00
C LEU A 214 -8.15 -4.71 -7.93
N GLY A 215 -7.90 -5.78 -7.19
CA GLY A 215 -8.87 -6.79 -6.76
C GLY A 215 -9.13 -7.93 -7.74
N GLU A 216 -8.59 -7.83 -8.94
CA GLU A 216 -8.59 -8.88 -9.96
C GLU A 216 -7.28 -8.82 -10.77
N LYS A 217 -7.10 -9.80 -11.65
CA LYS A 217 -5.93 -9.91 -12.53
C LYS A 217 -6.25 -9.42 -13.95
N PHE A 218 -5.67 -8.30 -14.36
CA PHE A 218 -5.97 -7.70 -15.67
C PHE A 218 -4.81 -7.79 -16.67
N ASP A 219 -5.12 -7.88 -17.96
CA ASP A 219 -4.14 -7.79 -19.06
C ASP A 219 -3.98 -6.39 -19.64
N SER A 220 -4.97 -5.52 -19.43
CA SER A 220 -4.88 -4.11 -19.78
C SER A 220 -5.79 -3.26 -18.91
N LEU A 221 -5.37 -2.01 -18.65
CA LEU A 221 -6.23 -1.00 -18.05
C LEU A 221 -5.85 0.41 -18.49
N TYR A 222 -6.78 1.34 -18.27
CA TYR A 222 -6.58 2.77 -18.26
C TYR A 222 -6.44 3.24 -16.81
N TYR A 223 -5.47 4.11 -16.53
CA TYR A 223 -5.47 4.93 -15.32
C TYR A 223 -5.36 6.41 -15.71
N THR A 224 -5.99 7.26 -14.91
CA THR A 224 -5.85 8.72 -15.00
C THR A 224 -5.74 9.32 -13.61
N TYR A 225 -5.09 10.47 -13.52
CA TYR A 225 -5.16 11.37 -12.37
C TYR A 225 -4.76 12.78 -12.79
N TRP A 226 -5.17 13.75 -11.99
CA TRP A 226 -4.70 15.12 -12.11
C TRP A 226 -3.50 15.33 -11.20
N VAL A 227 -2.51 16.09 -11.69
CA VAL A 227 -1.35 16.53 -10.92
C VAL A 227 -1.15 18.03 -11.09
N LYS A 228 -0.70 18.70 -10.02
CA LYS A 228 -0.22 20.08 -10.07
C LYS A 228 1.08 20.22 -9.29
N PHE A 229 2.07 20.79 -9.97
CA PHE A 229 3.33 21.23 -9.37
C PHE A 229 3.22 22.73 -9.03
N PRO A 230 3.77 23.20 -7.90
CA PRO A 230 3.73 24.62 -7.53
C PRO A 230 4.61 25.48 -8.45
N GLU A 231 4.34 26.79 -8.49
CA GLU A 231 5.13 27.76 -9.28
C GLU A 231 6.64 27.68 -8.98
N GLY A 232 6.98 27.52 -7.69
CA GLY A 232 8.35 27.37 -7.22
C GLY A 232 8.91 25.94 -7.29
N PHE A 233 8.32 25.00 -8.01
CA PHE A 233 8.80 23.61 -8.02
C PHE A 233 10.23 23.51 -8.60
N ASP A 234 11.13 22.87 -7.87
CA ASP A 234 12.48 22.50 -8.32
C ASP A 234 12.51 21.01 -8.68
N PRO A 235 12.78 20.62 -9.95
CA PRO A 235 12.90 19.21 -10.34
C PRO A 235 14.05 18.46 -9.67
N VAL A 236 15.09 19.16 -9.20
CA VAL A 236 16.36 18.63 -8.69
C VAL A 236 17.03 17.71 -9.73
N LEU A 237 17.08 16.39 -9.48
CA LEU A 237 17.54 15.39 -10.44
C LEU A 237 16.39 14.52 -10.98
N GLY A 238 15.19 14.67 -10.44
CA GLY A 238 14.01 13.89 -10.80
C GLY A 238 13.30 13.25 -9.62
N GLY A 239 12.15 12.65 -9.91
CA GLY A 239 11.30 12.02 -8.91
C GLY A 239 10.13 11.25 -9.52
N LYS A 240 9.39 10.55 -8.68
CA LYS A 240 8.43 9.51 -9.06
C LYS A 240 7.00 10.00 -8.81
N LEU A 241 6.10 9.58 -9.67
CA LEU A 241 4.65 9.78 -9.60
C LEU A 241 3.91 8.43 -9.76
N PRO A 242 2.60 8.38 -9.42
CA PRO A 242 1.85 7.14 -9.41
C PRO A 242 1.75 6.40 -10.75
N GLY A 243 1.42 5.11 -10.68
CA GLY A 243 1.17 4.24 -11.83
C GLY A 243 0.71 2.85 -11.42
N ILE A 244 1.16 1.80 -12.09
CA ILE A 244 0.70 0.41 -11.89
C ILE A 244 1.82 -0.63 -11.94
N GLY A 245 1.53 -1.85 -11.48
CA GLY A 245 2.39 -3.02 -11.59
C GLY A 245 1.66 -4.34 -11.35
N ASN A 246 2.40 -5.44 -11.39
CA ASN A 246 1.92 -6.74 -10.90
C ASN A 246 1.93 -6.81 -9.36
N GLU A 247 1.42 -7.91 -8.79
CA GLU A 247 1.35 -8.15 -7.34
C GLU A 247 2.66 -7.83 -6.62
N ASN A 248 3.77 -8.32 -7.17
CA ASN A 248 5.13 -8.06 -6.72
C ASN A 248 5.87 -7.13 -7.69
N ALA A 249 5.35 -5.91 -7.87
CA ALA A 249 5.89 -4.91 -8.79
C ALA A 249 7.39 -4.63 -8.58
N ARG A 250 8.22 -4.89 -9.62
CA ARG A 250 9.66 -4.61 -9.60
C ARG A 250 9.92 -3.11 -9.56
N THR A 251 10.67 -2.67 -8.56
CA THR A 251 11.06 -1.28 -8.31
C THR A 251 12.40 -1.23 -7.55
N GLY A 252 13.13 -0.12 -7.63
CA GLY A 252 14.31 0.13 -6.78
C GLY A 252 15.64 -0.37 -7.36
N GLY A 253 15.65 -0.78 -8.62
CA GLY A 253 16.78 -1.46 -9.26
C GLY A 253 16.50 -2.93 -9.51
N GLY A 254 17.45 -3.60 -10.16
CA GLY A 254 17.30 -4.96 -10.67
C GLY A 254 16.46 -4.99 -11.96
N LYS A 255 17.09 -5.39 -13.06
CA LYS A 255 16.41 -5.66 -14.32
C LYS A 255 15.48 -6.88 -14.18
N PRO A 256 14.19 -6.80 -14.55
CA PRO A 256 13.31 -7.96 -14.58
C PRO A 256 13.85 -9.09 -15.47
N THR A 257 13.60 -10.32 -15.04
CA THR A 257 13.78 -11.54 -15.82
C THR A 257 12.57 -11.86 -16.70
N GLY A 258 11.43 -11.20 -16.45
CA GLY A 258 10.13 -11.51 -17.07
C GLY A 258 9.30 -12.55 -16.31
N HIS A 259 9.76 -12.97 -15.12
CA HIS A 259 9.07 -13.89 -14.20
C HIS A 259 8.95 -13.35 -12.76
N ASP A 260 9.55 -12.19 -12.50
CA ASP A 260 9.87 -11.62 -11.18
C ASP A 260 9.28 -10.21 -10.97
N GLY A 261 8.38 -9.80 -11.86
CA GLY A 261 7.61 -8.57 -11.78
C GLY A 261 8.09 -7.41 -12.67
N TRP A 262 7.20 -6.45 -12.85
CA TRP A 262 7.37 -5.27 -13.71
C TRP A 262 6.64 -4.07 -13.08
N SER A 263 6.90 -2.85 -13.54
CA SER A 263 6.11 -1.68 -13.14
C SER A 263 6.08 -0.60 -14.23
N VAL A 264 4.99 0.16 -14.27
CA VAL A 264 4.81 1.34 -15.14
C VAL A 264 4.38 2.51 -14.26
N ARG A 265 5.33 3.37 -13.89
CA ARG A 265 5.08 4.60 -13.12
C ARG A 265 5.34 5.83 -13.99
N VAL A 266 5.02 7.00 -13.47
CA VAL A 266 5.45 8.27 -14.08
C VAL A 266 6.70 8.78 -13.35
N MET A 267 7.56 9.50 -14.06
CA MET A 267 8.74 10.17 -13.51
C MET A 267 8.89 11.56 -14.13
N TRP A 268 9.45 12.49 -13.36
CA TRP A 268 10.09 13.68 -13.90
C TRP A 268 11.62 13.56 -13.81
N ASP A 269 12.32 14.18 -14.75
CA ASP A 269 13.80 14.25 -14.76
C ASP A 269 14.34 15.58 -14.18
N ARG A 270 15.67 15.75 -14.21
CA ARG A 270 16.37 16.96 -13.76
C ARG A 270 16.03 18.25 -14.54
N HIS A 271 15.43 18.12 -15.72
CA HIS A 271 14.99 19.23 -16.56
C HIS A 271 13.48 19.48 -16.40
N GLY A 272 12.79 18.70 -15.56
CA GLY A 272 11.34 18.76 -15.41
C GLY A 272 10.59 18.09 -16.57
N LYS A 273 11.26 17.36 -17.46
CA LYS A 273 10.61 16.55 -18.48
C LYS A 273 9.85 15.40 -17.85
N LEU A 274 8.66 15.10 -18.37
CA LEU A 274 7.85 13.99 -17.90
C LEU A 274 8.06 12.73 -18.78
N GLY A 275 7.89 11.56 -18.19
CA GLY A 275 8.05 10.29 -18.89
C GLY A 275 7.44 9.11 -18.13
N GLN A 276 7.21 8.00 -18.83
CA GLN A 276 6.91 6.73 -18.16
C GLN A 276 8.22 6.09 -17.69
N TYR A 277 8.28 5.74 -16.41
CA TYR A 277 9.41 5.05 -15.80
C TYR A 277 9.06 3.57 -15.61
N VAL A 278 9.65 2.72 -16.44
CA VAL A 278 9.17 1.37 -16.70
C VAL A 278 10.22 0.33 -16.31
N TYR A 279 9.86 -0.59 -15.42
CA TYR A 279 10.62 -1.83 -15.23
C TYR A 279 10.06 -2.89 -16.16
N HIS A 280 10.87 -3.37 -17.11
CA HIS A 280 10.49 -4.36 -18.12
C HIS A 280 11.67 -5.26 -18.49
N MET A 281 11.44 -6.50 -18.94
CA MET A 281 12.52 -7.49 -19.10
C MET A 281 13.55 -7.13 -20.18
N ASP A 282 13.22 -6.18 -21.05
CA ASP A 282 14.08 -5.70 -22.13
C ASP A 282 14.80 -4.38 -21.79
N GLN A 283 14.61 -3.82 -20.58
CA GLN A 283 15.18 -2.50 -20.22
C GLN A 283 16.71 -2.44 -20.39
N PRO A 284 17.27 -1.30 -20.84
CA PRO A 284 18.70 -1.22 -21.18
C PRO A 284 19.62 -1.15 -19.95
N SER A 285 19.11 -0.73 -18.79
CA SER A 285 19.89 -0.43 -17.59
C SER A 285 19.44 -1.23 -16.35
N HIS A 286 20.23 -1.18 -15.28
CA HIS A 286 19.87 -1.75 -13.97
C HIS A 286 18.58 -1.13 -13.38
N PHE A 287 18.35 0.16 -13.64
CA PHE A 287 17.16 0.88 -13.22
C PHE A 287 16.14 0.96 -14.35
N GLY A 288 14.89 1.29 -14.00
CA GLY A 288 13.78 1.39 -14.95
C GLY A 288 14.10 2.29 -16.15
N ASP A 289 13.56 1.92 -17.30
CA ASP A 289 13.68 2.64 -18.56
C ASP A 289 12.86 3.93 -18.51
N PHE A 290 13.43 5.06 -18.95
CA PHE A 290 12.75 6.35 -18.93
C PHE A 290 12.25 6.70 -20.33
N LEU A 291 10.95 6.49 -20.52
CA LEU A 291 10.24 6.71 -21.76
C LEU A 291 9.71 8.14 -21.78
N GLU A 292 10.58 9.08 -22.15
CA GLU A 292 10.30 10.52 -22.24
C GLU A 292 9.02 10.80 -23.07
N TRP A 293 8.19 11.71 -22.58
CA TRP A 293 7.01 12.20 -23.28
C TRP A 293 7.41 13.28 -24.26
N LYS A 294 7.01 13.12 -25.54
CA LYS A 294 7.49 13.94 -26.64
C LYS A 294 7.12 15.42 -26.46
N GLY A 295 8.11 16.24 -26.14
CA GLY A 295 7.96 17.69 -26.00
C GLY A 295 7.16 18.11 -24.77
N VAL A 296 7.23 17.35 -23.67
CA VAL A 296 6.49 17.63 -22.43
C VAL A 296 7.43 17.87 -21.25
N GLU A 297 7.24 19.04 -20.63
CA GLU A 297 7.81 19.43 -19.35
C GLU A 297 6.70 19.76 -18.34
N ILE A 298 7.04 19.78 -17.05
CA ILE A 298 6.16 20.18 -15.95
C ILE A 298 5.64 21.60 -16.18
N GLN A 299 4.32 21.76 -16.23
CA GLN A 299 3.69 23.08 -16.23
C GLN A 299 3.42 23.52 -14.79
N LYS A 300 4.39 24.21 -14.21
CA LYS A 300 4.29 24.78 -12.86
C LYS A 300 3.05 25.68 -12.72
N GLY A 301 2.45 25.67 -11.53
CA GLY A 301 1.23 26.41 -11.21
C GLY A 301 -0.07 25.79 -11.72
N LYS A 302 -0.01 24.93 -12.75
CA LYS A 302 -1.17 24.42 -13.47
C LYS A 302 -1.53 22.99 -13.08
N TRP A 303 -2.82 22.70 -13.17
CA TRP A 303 -3.34 21.34 -13.14
C TRP A 303 -3.20 20.69 -14.51
N GLN A 304 -2.69 19.46 -14.53
CA GLN A 304 -2.45 18.67 -15.73
C GLN A 304 -3.07 17.28 -15.54
N GLN A 305 -3.85 16.80 -16.50
CA GLN A 305 -4.40 15.44 -16.47
C GLN A 305 -3.44 14.47 -17.16
N ILE A 306 -2.95 13.48 -16.41
CA ILE A 306 -2.17 12.37 -16.96
C ILE A 306 -3.13 11.19 -17.14
N LYS A 307 -3.35 10.75 -18.39
CA LYS A 307 -4.07 9.51 -18.72
C LYS A 307 -3.12 8.53 -19.38
N THR A 308 -3.04 7.29 -18.88
CA THR A 308 -2.19 6.23 -19.42
C THR A 308 -3.01 4.96 -19.66
N TYR A 309 -2.83 4.36 -20.84
CA TYR A 309 -3.26 3.00 -21.14
C TYR A 309 -2.05 2.07 -21.14
N VAL A 310 -2.18 0.93 -20.47
CA VAL A 310 -1.18 -0.14 -20.49
C VAL A 310 -1.86 -1.44 -20.91
N LYS A 311 -1.21 -2.19 -21.81
CA LYS A 311 -1.55 -3.57 -22.15
C LYS A 311 -0.30 -4.43 -22.07
N LEU A 312 -0.42 -5.57 -21.41
CA LEU A 312 0.66 -6.55 -21.32
C LEU A 312 0.93 -7.21 -22.67
N ASN A 313 2.16 -7.68 -22.86
CA ASN A 313 2.53 -8.45 -24.03
C ASN A 313 1.92 -9.85 -23.97
N SER A 314 1.62 -10.42 -25.13
CA SER A 314 1.32 -11.84 -25.27
C SER A 314 2.58 -12.66 -24.89
N PRO A 315 2.42 -13.90 -24.37
CA PRO A 315 3.55 -14.76 -24.02
C PRO A 315 4.58 -14.90 -25.14
N GLY A 316 5.86 -14.69 -24.81
CA GLY A 316 6.98 -14.70 -25.77
C GLY A 316 7.04 -13.55 -26.79
N LYS A 317 5.99 -12.73 -26.95
CA LYS A 317 5.93 -11.66 -27.96
C LYS A 317 6.36 -10.31 -27.40
N ARG A 318 6.76 -9.40 -28.30
CA ARG A 318 7.08 -7.99 -28.04
C ARG A 318 5.98 -7.08 -28.60
N ASP A 319 4.78 -7.23 -28.03
CA ASP A 319 3.54 -6.55 -28.44
C ASP A 319 2.85 -5.82 -27.27
N GLY A 320 3.55 -5.64 -26.13
CA GLY A 320 3.09 -4.87 -24.99
C GLY A 320 3.02 -3.37 -25.29
N ILE A 321 1.98 -2.71 -24.80
CA ILE A 321 1.62 -1.33 -25.17
C ILE A 321 1.66 -0.41 -23.94
N ILE A 322 2.23 0.79 -24.13
CA ILE A 322 1.98 1.95 -23.28
C ILE A 322 1.56 3.11 -24.19
N LYS A 323 0.42 3.73 -23.91
CA LYS A 323 0.01 4.99 -24.54
C LYS A 323 -0.30 6.00 -23.44
N THR A 324 0.23 7.21 -23.56
CA THR A 324 0.04 8.27 -22.56
C THR A 324 -0.43 9.55 -23.22
N TRP A 325 -1.38 10.20 -22.56
CA TRP A 325 -1.91 11.50 -22.92
C TRP A 325 -1.72 12.47 -21.76
N LEU A 326 -1.35 13.71 -22.09
CA LEU A 326 -1.34 14.85 -21.17
C LEU A 326 -2.41 15.84 -21.65
N ASP A 327 -3.36 16.19 -20.78
CA ASP A 327 -4.47 17.11 -21.12
C ASP A 327 -5.20 16.70 -22.41
N GLY A 328 -5.43 15.39 -22.57
CA GLY A 328 -6.05 14.77 -23.74
C GLY A 328 -5.15 14.64 -24.99
N LYS A 329 -3.97 15.27 -25.03
CA LYS A 329 -3.03 15.20 -26.18
C LYS A 329 -2.12 13.97 -26.06
N PRO A 330 -1.91 13.17 -27.12
CA PRO A 330 -1.02 12.01 -27.06
C PRO A 330 0.45 12.46 -26.98
N VAL A 331 1.19 11.92 -26.01
CA VAL A 331 2.58 12.31 -25.71
C VAL A 331 3.55 11.13 -25.64
N LEU A 332 3.04 9.90 -25.48
CA LEU A 332 3.80 8.66 -25.61
C LEU A 332 2.97 7.60 -26.32
N ALA A 333 3.60 6.85 -27.23
CA ALA A 333 3.05 5.64 -27.82
C ALA A 333 4.17 4.62 -28.03
N ARG A 334 4.11 3.50 -27.29
CA ARG A 334 4.99 2.34 -27.40
C ARG A 334 4.13 1.10 -27.58
N SER A 335 4.60 0.17 -28.40
CA SER A 335 3.88 -1.08 -28.75
C SER A 335 4.83 -2.26 -28.95
N ASP A 336 6.01 -2.15 -28.36
CA ASP A 336 7.20 -2.96 -28.57
C ASP A 336 7.84 -3.36 -27.22
N LEU A 337 7.01 -3.52 -26.17
CA LEU A 337 7.47 -3.84 -24.83
C LEU A 337 7.27 -5.34 -24.49
N ARG A 338 8.12 -5.83 -23.59
CA ARG A 338 7.95 -7.13 -22.91
C ARG A 338 7.99 -6.93 -21.40
N PHE A 339 6.85 -7.08 -20.76
CA PHE A 339 6.68 -7.05 -19.30
C PHE A 339 6.91 -8.45 -18.69
N GLN A 340 6.53 -9.49 -19.42
CA GLN A 340 6.58 -10.89 -18.97
C GLN A 340 7.01 -11.85 -20.08
N SER A 341 7.63 -12.97 -19.69
CA SER A 341 7.94 -14.06 -20.62
C SER A 341 6.72 -14.98 -20.84
N GLY A 342 5.99 -15.26 -19.76
CA GLY A 342 4.80 -16.12 -19.73
C GLY A 342 3.49 -15.31 -19.71
N ASP A 343 2.49 -15.79 -18.98
CA ASP A 343 1.18 -15.14 -18.81
C ASP A 343 0.75 -14.94 -17.33
N ASN A 344 1.69 -15.02 -16.39
CA ASN A 344 1.39 -15.06 -14.96
C ASN A 344 1.62 -13.73 -14.22
N LEU A 345 2.18 -12.70 -14.86
CA LEU A 345 2.47 -11.39 -14.27
C LEU A 345 1.43 -10.35 -14.71
N LYS A 346 0.19 -10.52 -14.24
CA LYS A 346 -0.96 -9.66 -14.59
C LYS A 346 -0.87 -8.29 -13.91
N ILE A 347 -1.70 -7.33 -14.33
CA ILE A 347 -1.86 -6.04 -13.67
C ILE A 347 -2.76 -6.24 -12.44
N GLU A 348 -2.21 -6.03 -11.25
CA GLU A 348 -2.86 -6.40 -9.97
C GLU A 348 -2.78 -5.26 -8.92
N ARG A 349 -1.85 -4.31 -9.11
CA ARG A 349 -1.57 -3.22 -8.17
C ARG A 349 -1.61 -1.86 -8.86
N PHE A 350 -2.29 -0.89 -8.25
CA PHE A 350 -1.86 0.50 -8.40
C PHE A 350 -0.58 0.70 -7.57
N LEU A 351 0.25 1.66 -7.95
CA LEU A 351 1.47 2.02 -7.27
C LEU A 351 1.39 3.51 -6.96
N PHE A 352 0.82 3.86 -5.81
CA PHE A 352 0.84 5.24 -5.34
C PHE A 352 2.22 5.50 -4.75
N SER A 353 3.12 6.10 -5.53
CA SER A 353 4.48 6.43 -5.08
C SER A 353 4.84 7.85 -5.50
N VAL A 354 5.13 8.73 -4.53
CA VAL A 354 5.49 10.14 -4.77
C VAL A 354 6.72 10.50 -3.95
N PHE A 355 7.83 10.83 -4.61
CA PHE A 355 9.11 11.22 -3.98
C PHE A 355 10.12 11.79 -4.97
N TYR A 356 11.05 12.63 -4.49
CA TYR A 356 12.30 12.92 -5.19
C TYR A 356 13.25 11.73 -5.11
N GLY A 357 13.90 11.34 -6.21
CA GLY A 357 14.88 10.24 -6.15
C GLY A 357 15.12 9.50 -7.45
N GLY A 358 15.62 8.27 -7.35
CA GLY A 358 17.06 8.12 -7.14
C GLY A 358 17.32 7.96 -5.63
N SER A 359 18.57 7.99 -5.17
CA SER A 359 18.91 7.84 -3.76
C SER A 359 20.19 8.63 -3.46
N GLY A 360 20.15 9.49 -2.45
CA GLY A 360 21.30 10.30 -2.04
C GLY A 360 20.97 11.80 -1.94
N PRO A 361 21.80 12.59 -1.22
CA PRO A 361 21.53 14.02 -0.99
C PRO A 361 21.40 14.85 -2.26
N GLU A 362 22.07 14.44 -3.35
CA GLU A 362 22.04 15.11 -4.65
C GLU A 362 20.66 15.04 -5.34
N TRP A 363 19.79 14.13 -4.92
CA TRP A 363 18.40 14.03 -5.36
C TRP A 363 17.44 14.85 -4.51
N ALA A 364 17.87 15.37 -3.36
CA ALA A 364 16.98 15.98 -2.38
C ALA A 364 16.72 17.48 -2.68
N PRO A 365 15.49 17.98 -2.44
CA PRO A 365 15.19 19.39 -2.64
C PRO A 365 15.78 20.26 -1.53
N ASN A 366 16.19 21.48 -1.88
CA ASN A 366 16.79 22.44 -0.95
C ASN A 366 15.78 23.09 0.03
N TYR A 367 14.49 22.83 -0.16
CA TYR A 367 13.35 23.33 0.62
C TYR A 367 12.16 22.38 0.52
N ASP A 368 11.22 22.50 1.45
CA ASP A 368 9.97 21.75 1.43
C ASP A 368 9.16 22.10 0.16
N ASN A 369 8.82 21.08 -0.61
CA ASN A 369 7.97 21.18 -1.78
C ASN A 369 6.59 20.58 -1.51
N VAL A 370 5.63 20.92 -2.37
CA VAL A 370 4.31 20.29 -2.41
C VAL A 370 4.01 19.78 -3.81
N ILE A 371 3.23 18.72 -3.93
CA ILE A 371 2.60 18.28 -5.18
C ILE A 371 1.13 18.04 -4.84
N TYR A 372 0.22 18.48 -5.71
CA TYR A 372 -1.21 18.22 -5.53
C TYR A 372 -1.63 17.11 -6.49
N LEU A 373 -2.44 16.18 -6.00
CA LEU A 373 -2.97 15.04 -6.74
C LEU A 373 -4.47 14.94 -6.51
N ASP A 374 -5.22 14.68 -7.58
CA ASP A 374 -6.68 14.67 -7.52
C ASP A 374 -7.31 13.74 -8.57
N ASP A 375 -8.55 13.34 -8.32
CA ASP A 375 -9.47 12.68 -9.25
C ASP A 375 -8.83 11.53 -10.03
N PHE A 376 -8.35 10.53 -9.27
CA PHE A 376 -7.85 9.29 -9.82
C PHE A 376 -9.00 8.46 -10.37
N MET A 377 -8.86 7.92 -11.58
CA MET A 377 -9.75 6.86 -12.08
C MET A 377 -8.93 5.72 -12.66
N ILE A 378 -9.41 4.49 -12.46
CA ILE A 378 -8.88 3.26 -13.03
C ILE A 378 -10.04 2.56 -13.75
N SER A 379 -9.84 2.07 -14.96
CA SER A 379 -10.91 1.49 -15.79
C SER A 379 -10.39 0.44 -16.76
N LEU A 380 -11.22 -0.55 -17.07
CA LEU A 380 -10.96 -1.53 -18.14
C LEU A 380 -11.37 -1.00 -19.51
N GLN A 381 -12.25 0.02 -19.54
CA GLN A 381 -12.72 0.71 -20.74
C GLN A 381 -12.02 2.06 -20.90
N PRO A 382 -11.96 2.63 -22.12
CA PRO A 382 -11.43 3.97 -22.34
C PRO A 382 -12.07 5.03 -21.42
N LEU A 383 -11.22 5.91 -20.90
CA LEU A 383 -11.55 7.11 -20.11
C LEU A 383 -11.45 8.36 -20.99
#